data_AF-T0XUH2-F1
#
_entry.id   AF-T0XUH2-F1
#
_cell.length_a   1.000
_cell.length_b   1.000
_cell.length_c   1.000
_cell.angle_alpha   90.00
_cell.angle_beta   90.00
_cell.angle_gamma   90.00
#
_symmetry.space_group_name_H-M   'P 1'
#
loop_
_entity.id
_entity.type
_entity.pdbx_description
1 polymer ?
#
loop_
_entity_poly.entity_id
_entity_poly.type
_entity_poly.pdbx_seq_one_letter_code
_entity_poly.pdbx_strand_id
1 'polypeptide(L)'
;MNDLQRKANELRSTLPKTGGGTAPVDQGIRLATFPRPEGELRLSWNVYEDRPYLRFQLWSKSDDGSFWPVKGQGLTIVERLRRPALSQVPAMEQVG
;
A
#
# COMPACT_ATOMS: atom_id res chain seq x y z
N MET A 1 3.77 9.23 -35.33
CA MET A 1 4.74 8.91 -34.27
C MET A 1 6.10 9.39 -34.75
N ASN A 2 6.77 10.27 -34.00
CA ASN A 2 7.97 10.96 -34.49
C ASN A 2 9.21 10.05 -34.38
N ASP A 3 10.14 10.14 -35.34
CA ASP A 3 11.43 9.44 -35.37
C ASP A 3 12.22 9.58 -34.07
N LEU A 4 12.10 10.75 -33.43
CA LEU A 4 12.76 11.04 -32.17
C LEU A 4 12.20 10.19 -31.01
N GLN A 5 10.88 9.94 -31.01
CA GLN A 5 10.22 9.06 -30.04
C GLN A 5 10.59 7.60 -30.25
N ARG A 6 10.73 7.17 -31.51
CA ARG A 6 11.15 5.81 -31.87
C ARG A 6 12.59 5.53 -31.43
N LYS A 7 13.54 6.39 -31.79
CA LYS A 7 14.95 6.26 -31.37
C LYS A 7 15.10 6.31 -29.85
N ALA A 8 14.31 7.14 -29.17
CA ALA A 8 14.31 7.19 -27.71
C ALA A 8 13.80 5.89 -27.07
N ASN A 9 12.80 5.23 -27.67
CA ASN A 9 12.32 3.93 -27.20
C ASN A 9 13.34 2.81 -27.45
N GLU A 10 13.96 2.77 -28.62
CA GLU A 10 15.04 1.82 -28.92
C GLU A 10 16.20 1.98 -27.93
N LEU A 11 16.64 3.21 -27.68
CA LEU A 11 17.69 3.49 -26.70
C LEU A 11 17.29 3.06 -25.27
N ARG A 12 16.03 3.26 -24.88
CA ARG A 12 15.52 2.76 -23.57
C ARG A 12 15.48 1.24 -23.48
N SER A 13 15.30 0.54 -24.59
CA SER A 13 15.31 -0.92 -24.61
C SER A 13 16.73 -1.52 -24.52
N THR A 14 17.75 -0.75 -24.89
CA THR A 14 19.17 -1.18 -24.86
C THR A 14 19.91 -0.75 -23.60
N LEU A 15 19.40 0.24 -22.86
CA LEU A 15 19.95 0.61 -21.57
C LEU A 15 19.61 -0.47 -20.53
N PRO A 16 20.56 -0.87 -19.66
CA PRO A 16 20.23 -1.69 -18.51
C PRO A 16 19.14 -0.98 -17.72
N LYS A 17 18.11 -1.71 -17.27
CA LYS A 17 17.06 -1.14 -16.41
C LYS A 17 17.73 -0.64 -15.14
N THR A 18 18.13 0.63 -15.10
CA THR A 18 18.68 1.28 -13.92
C THR A 18 17.53 1.60 -12.96
N GLY A 19 16.86 0.55 -12.48
CA GLY A 19 16.07 0.59 -11.25
C GLY A 19 17.02 0.55 -10.07
N GLY A 20 17.94 1.51 -9.99
CA GLY A 20 18.89 1.64 -8.89
C GLY A 20 18.17 2.17 -7.66
N GLY A 21 17.44 1.30 -6.98
CA GLY A 21 16.79 1.60 -5.72
C GLY A 21 16.70 0.35 -4.86
N THR A 22 16.82 0.51 -3.55
CA THR A 22 16.50 -0.56 -2.61
C THR A 22 14.99 -0.76 -2.60
N ALA A 23 14.53 -2.00 -2.78
CA ALA A 23 13.11 -2.31 -2.65
C ALA A 23 12.58 -1.77 -1.31
N PRO A 24 11.46 -1.03 -1.32
CA PRO A 24 11.00 -0.37 -0.11
C PRO A 24 10.58 -1.41 0.92
N VAL A 25 10.94 -1.14 2.18
CA VAL A 25 10.39 -1.89 3.31
C VAL A 25 8.91 -1.52 3.44
N ASP A 26 8.04 -2.52 3.63
CA ASP A 26 6.64 -2.24 3.97
C ASP A 26 6.57 -1.70 5.40
N GLN A 27 6.25 -0.42 5.52
CA GLN A 27 6.28 0.31 6.80
C GLN A 27 4.97 0.10 7.57
N GLY A 28 4.74 -1.11 8.09
CA GLY A 28 3.55 -1.42 8.89
C GLY A 28 3.54 -2.88 9.37
N ILE A 29 2.53 -3.23 10.15
CA ILE A 29 2.31 -4.60 10.60
C ILE A 29 1.51 -5.33 9.52
N ARG A 30 2.10 -6.33 8.88
CA ARG A 30 1.39 -7.14 7.88
C ARG A 30 0.37 -8.05 8.57
N LEU A 31 -0.90 -7.88 8.20
CA LEU A 31 -2.01 -8.67 8.72
C LEU A 31 -2.34 -9.88 7.83
N ALA A 32 -2.23 -9.72 6.51
CA ALA A 32 -2.47 -10.79 5.56
C ALA A 32 -1.72 -10.57 4.23
N THR A 33 -1.48 -11.67 3.52
CA THR A 33 -0.95 -11.70 2.16
C THR A 33 -1.86 -12.56 1.29
N PHE A 34 -2.29 -12.01 0.16
CA PHE A 34 -3.09 -12.71 -0.84
C PHE A 34 -2.23 -12.91 -2.10
N PRO A 35 -2.03 -14.16 -2.56
CA PRO A 35 -1.26 -14.42 -3.77
C PRO A 35 -1.96 -13.87 -5.02
N ARG A 36 -1.19 -13.36 -5.98
CA ARG A 36 -1.64 -12.85 -7.29
C ARG A 36 -0.70 -13.34 -8.40
N PRO A 37 -1.15 -13.46 -9.66
CA PRO A 37 -0.28 -13.86 -10.78
C PRO A 37 0.99 -13.00 -10.91
N GLU A 38 0.87 -11.71 -10.65
CA GLU A 38 1.92 -10.71 -10.77
C GLU A 38 2.72 -10.45 -9.47
N GLY A 39 2.34 -11.10 -8.36
CA GLY A 39 2.98 -10.94 -7.06
C GLY A 39 2.04 -11.16 -5.87
N GLU A 40 1.94 -10.18 -4.98
CA GLU A 40 1.21 -10.29 -3.72
C GLU A 40 0.37 -9.04 -3.44
N LEU A 41 -0.90 -9.22 -3.13
CA LEU A 41 -1.72 -8.18 -2.51
C LEU A 41 -1.54 -8.29 -0.99
N ARG A 42 -1.03 -7.24 -0.36
CA ARG A 42 -0.72 -7.23 1.07
C ARG A 42 -1.68 -6.33 1.83
N LEU A 43 -2.22 -6.82 2.94
CA LEU A 43 -2.98 -6.06 3.91
C LEU A 43 -2.10 -5.75 5.11
N SER A 44 -1.94 -4.46 5.43
CA SER A 44 -1.07 -4.01 6.52
C SER A 44 -1.79 -2.98 7.40
N TRP A 45 -1.59 -3.06 8.71
CA TRP A 45 -1.92 -2.03 9.69
C TRP A 45 -0.78 -1.03 9.79
N ASN A 46 -1.08 0.25 9.59
CA ASN A 46 -0.10 1.32 9.54
C ASN A 46 -0.55 2.48 10.43
N VAL A 47 0.40 3.38 10.75
CA VAL A 47 0.13 4.61 11.48
C VAL A 47 0.81 5.76 10.73
N TYR A 48 0.07 6.85 10.51
CA TYR A 48 0.60 8.09 9.96
C TYR A 48 0.03 9.26 10.77
N GLU A 49 0.91 10.12 11.31
CA GLU A 49 0.52 11.23 12.21
C GLU A 49 -0.43 10.79 13.34
N ASP A 50 -0.08 9.70 14.03
CA ASP A 50 -0.86 9.06 15.10
C ASP A 50 -2.26 8.55 14.69
N ARG A 51 -2.56 8.50 13.39
CA ARG A 51 -3.82 8.01 12.86
C ARG A 51 -3.64 6.60 12.29
N PRO A 52 -4.32 5.59 12.85
CA PRO A 52 -4.27 4.24 12.31
C PRO A 52 -5.00 4.16 10.97
N TYR A 53 -4.47 3.35 10.07
CA TYR A 53 -5.13 3.01 8.81
C TYR A 53 -4.78 1.61 8.35
N LEU A 54 -5.71 0.99 7.62
CA LEU A 54 -5.46 -0.24 6.90
C LEU A 54 -5.06 0.08 5.47
N ARG A 55 -4.05 -0.63 4.96
CA ARG A 55 -3.58 -0.50 3.59
C ARG A 55 -3.64 -1.84 2.88
N PHE A 56 -4.32 -1.87 1.74
CA PHE A 56 -4.15 -2.88 0.72
C PHE A 56 -3.19 -2.34 -0.34
N GLN A 57 -2.12 -3.05 -0.64
CA GLN A 57 -1.17 -2.64 -1.67
C GLN A 57 -0.78 -3.86 -2.48
N LEU A 58 -0.88 -3.78 -3.81
CA LEU A 58 -0.27 -4.79 -4.67
C LEU A 58 1.25 -4.57 -4.71
N TRP A 59 1.99 -5.65 -4.53
CA TRP A 59 3.43 -5.71 -4.67
C TRP A 59 3.76 -6.67 -5.81
N SER A 60 4.45 -6.16 -6.83
CA SER A 60 4.92 -6.96 -7.95
C SER A 60 6.27 -7.59 -7.60
N LYS A 61 6.46 -8.83 -8.01
CA LYS A 61 7.73 -9.53 -7.85
C LYS A 61 8.64 -9.22 -9.05
N SER A 62 9.83 -8.74 -8.78
CA SER A 62 10.89 -8.50 -9.76
C SER A 62 11.72 -9.75 -10.01
N ASP A 63 12.50 -9.74 -11.10
CA ASP A 63 13.34 -10.87 -11.53
C ASP A 63 14.42 -11.25 -10.49
N ASP A 64 14.84 -10.29 -9.66
CA ASP A 64 15.78 -10.45 -8.54
C ASP A 64 15.09 -11.00 -7.27
N GLY A 65 13.80 -11.34 -7.33
CA GLY A 65 13.00 -11.81 -6.21
C GLY A 65 12.54 -10.71 -5.25
N SER A 66 12.92 -9.46 -5.49
CA SER A 66 12.46 -8.32 -4.70
C SER A 66 10.99 -7.99 -4.99
N PHE A 67 10.34 -7.33 -4.03
CA PHE A 67 8.95 -6.92 -4.18
C PHE A 67 8.86 -5.40 -4.22
N TRP A 68 8.14 -4.89 -5.22
CA TRP A 68 7.95 -3.46 -5.44
C TRP A 68 6.46 -3.10 -5.41
N PRO A 69 6.06 -2.05 -4.67
CA PRO A 69 4.67 -1.62 -4.64
C PRO A 69 4.27 -1.11 -6.02
N VAL A 70 3.18 -1.64 -6.57
CA VAL A 70 2.66 -1.23 -7.87
C VAL A 70 1.97 0.12 -7.72
N LYS A 71 2.49 1.13 -8.41
CA LYS A 71 1.93 2.49 -8.42
C LYS A 71 0.48 2.46 -8.90
N GLY A 72 -0.40 3.14 -8.16
CA GLY A 72 -1.83 3.24 -8.50
C GLY A 72 -2.65 1.99 -8.19
N GLN A 73 -2.04 0.91 -7.69
CA GLN A 73 -2.73 -0.32 -7.30
C GLN A 73 -2.68 -0.53 -5.79
N GLY A 74 -3.17 0.47 -5.07
CA GLY A 74 -3.32 0.43 -3.62
C GLY A 74 -4.61 1.08 -3.18
N LEU A 75 -5.13 0.64 -2.05
CA LEU A 75 -6.31 1.16 -1.39
C LEU A 75 -5.98 1.38 0.09
N THR A 76 -6.30 2.57 0.58
CA THR A 76 -6.15 2.92 2.00
C THR A 76 -7.54 3.08 2.60
N ILE A 77 -7.78 2.40 3.72
CA ILE A 77 -8.97 2.53 4.53
C ILE A 77 -8.55 3.27 5.80
N VAL A 78 -8.93 4.54 5.89
CA VAL A 78 -8.78 5.34 7.10
C VAL A 78 -10.02 5.18 7.96
N GLU A 79 -9.83 5.08 9.27
CA GLU A 79 -10.96 5.20 10.19
C GLU A 79 -11.49 6.63 10.12
N ARG A 80 -12.70 6.80 9.59
CA ARG A 80 -13.43 8.06 9.74
C ARG A 80 -14.13 8.01 11.09
N LEU A 81 -13.43 8.42 12.14
CA LEU A 81 -14.00 8.53 13.48
C LEU A 81 -15.20 9.50 13.44
N ARG A 82 -16.42 8.96 13.27
CA ARG A 82 -17.61 9.67 13.69
C ARG A 82 -17.50 9.69 15.21
N ARG A 83 -17.32 10.86 15.83
CA ARG A 83 -17.60 10.99 17.27
C ARG A 83 -19.00 10.38 17.45
N PRO A 84 -19.19 9.31 18.23
CA PRO A 84 -20.51 9.06 18.73
C PRO A 84 -20.90 10.35 19.47
N ALA A 85 -22.07 10.91 19.14
CA ALA A 85 -22.70 11.80 20.10
C ALA A 85 -22.68 11.01 21.40
N LEU A 86 -22.01 11.54 22.42
CA LEU A 86 -22.08 11.02 23.78
C LEU A 86 -23.54 11.16 24.20
N SER A 87 -24.38 10.24 23.74
CA SER A 87 -25.73 10.04 24.21
C SER A 87 -25.54 9.48 25.60
N GLN A 88 -25.97 10.30 26.55
CA GLN A 88 -25.92 10.07 27.99
C GLN A 88 -26.31 8.63 28.29
N VAL A 89 -25.36 7.84 28.79
CA VAL A 89 -25.71 6.63 29.50
C VAL A 89 -26.27 7.11 30.84
N PRO A 90 -27.58 6.97 31.14
CA PRO A 90 -28.04 7.25 32.49
C PRO A 90 -27.34 6.28 33.43
N ALA A 91 -26.83 6.83 34.54
CA ALA A 91 -26.18 6.07 35.59
C ALA A 91 -27.05 4.87 35.97
N MET A 92 -26.57 3.65 35.71
CA MET A 92 -27.17 2.47 36.29
C MET A 92 -26.92 2.53 37.79
N GLU A 93 -27.98 2.85 38.53
CA GLU A 93 -28.10 2.65 39.96
C GLU A 93 -27.58 1.26 40.34
N GLN A 94 -26.68 1.24 41.32
CA GLN A 94 -26.37 0.03 42.08
C GLN A 94 -27.65 -0.42 42.77
N VAL A 95 -28.09 -1.64 42.47
CA VAL A 95 -29.11 -2.33 43.25
C VAL A 95 -28.50 -3.61 43.77
N GLY A 96 -28.39 -3.70 45.10
CA GLY A 96 -28.22 -4.93 45.87
C GLY A 96 -26.81 -5.20 46.38
#